data_AF-R9PFJ8-F1
#
_entry.id   AF-R9PFJ8-F1
#
_cell.length_a   1.000
_cell.length_b   1.000
_cell.length_c   1.000
_cell.angle_alpha   90.00
_cell.angle_beta   90.00
_cell.angle_gamma   90.00
#
_symmetry.space_group_name_H-M   'P 1'
#
loop_
_entity.id
_entity.type
_entity.pdbx_description
1 polymer ?
#
loop_
_entity_poly.entity_id
_entity_poly.type
_entity_poly.pdbx_seq_one_letter_code
_entity_poly.pdbx_strand_id
1 'polypeptide(L)'
;MSAGSFSFKRPSRSVHSVFLHCSASDNAAHDNVKTMQSWHVKRGFSEIGYHFFISKNGDIHEGRSIEKVPAAQKGHNTGSIAICLHGLDVAKFTEAQFSSLKSLCSQIESSYGEKKIVFRGHCEVSAKTCPVFDYKKVLSLDENGKITKTSGTISSYLSSQFIFNGILELFAKGQKVQELQTFLNDAGFPTKKDGVFGQATQQSVEAYQKSVGLKADGIVGPKTLEAMGTLKKGCKGNAVKLLQKQLTVKGYKLLADGKFGLGTEKQVKAFQLSNKLKNDGIAGKKTKEKLFGRSAGQLI
;
A
#
# COMPACT_ATOMS: atom_id res chain seq x y z
N MET A 1 32.34 3.82 16.82
CA MET A 1 33.17 3.28 15.72
C MET A 1 32.39 3.46 14.43
N SER A 2 32.87 4.28 13.49
CA SER A 2 32.17 4.54 12.24
C SER A 2 32.16 3.27 11.38
N ALA A 3 30.99 2.74 11.07
CA ALA A 3 30.84 1.72 10.05
C ALA A 3 31.51 2.21 8.76
N GLY A 4 32.40 1.41 8.16
CA GLY A 4 33.07 1.77 6.92
C GLY A 4 32.05 2.15 5.85
N SER A 5 32.22 3.30 5.21
CA SER A 5 31.28 3.78 4.20
C SER A 5 31.35 2.87 2.97
N PHE A 6 30.25 2.17 2.68
CA PHE A 6 30.11 1.42 1.44
C PHE A 6 30.24 2.38 0.24
N SER A 7 31.03 1.99 -0.77
CA SER A 7 31.25 2.77 -2.00
C SER A 7 30.73 2.00 -3.20
N PHE A 8 29.74 2.57 -3.89
CA PHE A 8 29.17 2.00 -5.09
C PHE A 8 30.08 2.18 -6.30
N LYS A 9 30.34 1.10 -7.03
CA LYS A 9 30.99 1.11 -8.35
C LYS A 9 29.97 0.81 -9.44
N ARG A 10 29.87 1.73 -10.40
CA ARG A 10 28.99 1.59 -11.56
C ARG A 10 29.44 0.41 -12.43
N PRO A 11 28.52 -0.48 -12.86
CA PRO A 11 28.87 -1.56 -13.77
C PRO A 11 29.14 -1.08 -15.19
N SER A 12 29.84 -1.91 -15.97
CA SER A 12 30.09 -1.67 -17.39
C SER A 12 28.83 -1.84 -18.25
N ARG A 13 27.90 -2.72 -17.84
CA ARG A 13 26.63 -2.95 -18.56
C ARG A 13 25.69 -1.74 -18.47
N SER A 14 24.80 -1.63 -19.46
CA SER A 14 23.74 -0.63 -19.44
C SER A 14 22.77 -0.85 -18.28
N VAL A 15 22.42 0.23 -17.58
CA VAL A 15 21.43 0.28 -16.51
C VAL A 15 20.62 1.56 -16.65
N HIS A 16 19.30 1.42 -16.50
CA HIS A 16 18.35 2.54 -16.51
C HIS A 16 17.39 2.51 -15.31
N SER A 17 17.42 1.45 -14.49
CA SER A 17 16.50 1.31 -13.35
C SER A 17 17.12 0.61 -12.14
N VAL A 18 16.55 0.88 -10.97
CA VAL A 18 16.83 0.18 -9.71
C VAL A 18 15.51 -0.33 -9.16
N PHE A 19 15.42 -1.62 -8.86
CA PHE A 19 14.28 -2.23 -8.18
C PHE A 19 14.57 -2.50 -6.72
N LEU A 20 13.63 -2.11 -5.86
CA LEU A 20 13.67 -2.31 -4.43
C LEU A 20 12.84 -3.51 -4.02
N HIS A 21 13.43 -4.30 -3.13
CA HIS A 21 12.92 -5.56 -2.65
C HIS A 21 12.99 -5.65 -1.12
N CYS A 22 12.28 -6.63 -0.58
CA CYS A 22 12.39 -7.08 0.80
C CYS A 22 12.67 -8.59 0.83
N SER A 23 13.34 -9.07 1.88
CA SER A 23 13.66 -10.50 2.05
C SER A 23 12.42 -11.36 2.34
N ALA A 24 11.30 -10.74 2.70
CA ALA A 24 10.07 -11.41 3.14
C ALA A 24 10.26 -12.27 4.40
N SER A 25 11.22 -11.87 5.25
CA SER A 25 11.48 -12.46 6.57
C SER A 25 12.01 -11.37 7.51
N ASP A 26 11.71 -11.45 8.80
CA ASP A 26 12.22 -10.54 9.84
C ASP A 26 13.22 -11.22 10.81
N ASN A 27 13.81 -12.35 10.41
CA ASN A 27 14.74 -13.10 11.26
C ASN A 27 16.19 -12.57 11.15
N ALA A 28 16.48 -11.48 11.86
CA ALA A 28 17.80 -10.80 11.88
C ALA A 28 18.99 -11.72 12.22
N ALA A 29 18.79 -12.70 13.11
CA ALA A 29 19.85 -13.62 13.54
C ALA A 29 20.20 -14.67 12.45
N HIS A 30 19.34 -14.84 11.45
CA HIS A 30 19.45 -15.88 10.44
C HIS A 30 19.65 -15.32 9.02
N ASP A 31 18.93 -14.27 8.66
CA ASP A 31 18.91 -13.82 7.26
C ASP A 31 20.13 -12.95 6.95
N ASN A 32 20.98 -13.47 6.07
CA ASN A 32 22.15 -12.80 5.51
C ASN A 32 22.30 -13.20 4.04
N VAL A 33 23.35 -12.74 3.36
CA VAL A 33 23.59 -13.05 1.94
C VAL A 33 23.67 -14.56 1.67
N LYS A 34 24.32 -15.34 2.54
CA LYS A 34 24.41 -16.81 2.38
C LYS A 34 23.04 -17.47 2.51
N THR A 35 22.20 -16.97 3.41
CA THR A 35 20.82 -17.41 3.55
C THR A 35 20.01 -17.09 2.30
N MET A 36 20.11 -15.85 1.78
CA MET A 36 19.43 -15.43 0.54
C MET A 36 19.89 -16.26 -0.67
N GLN A 37 21.19 -16.54 -0.78
CA GLN A 37 21.76 -17.43 -1.79
C GLN A 37 21.11 -18.81 -1.69
N SER A 38 21.09 -19.41 -0.50
CA SER A 38 20.54 -20.74 -0.27
C SER A 38 19.05 -20.82 -0.63
N TRP A 39 18.26 -19.81 -0.27
CA TRP A 39 16.85 -19.74 -0.62
C TRP A 39 16.61 -19.62 -2.12
N HIS A 40 17.43 -18.84 -2.83
CA HIS A 40 17.31 -18.72 -4.29
C HIS A 40 17.74 -19.99 -5.03
N VAL A 41 18.85 -20.61 -4.62
CA VAL A 41 19.32 -21.87 -5.22
C VAL A 41 18.28 -22.99 -5.05
N LYS A 42 17.68 -23.13 -3.87
CA LYS A 42 16.57 -24.07 -3.63
C LYS A 42 15.35 -23.84 -4.54
N ARG A 43 15.21 -22.63 -5.10
CA ARG A 43 14.14 -22.24 -6.03
C ARG A 43 14.58 -22.31 -7.49
N GLY A 44 15.72 -22.93 -7.78
CA GLY A 44 16.24 -23.17 -9.13
C GLY A 44 17.08 -22.02 -9.69
N PHE A 45 17.55 -21.09 -8.87
CA PHE A 45 18.41 -20.00 -9.34
C PHE A 45 19.87 -20.45 -9.27
N SER A 46 20.73 -19.94 -10.13
CA SER A 46 22.17 -20.23 -10.05
C SER A 46 22.83 -19.60 -8.82
N GLU A 47 22.32 -18.43 -8.40
CA GLU A 47 22.82 -17.65 -7.28
C GLU A 47 21.73 -16.70 -6.76
N ILE A 48 22.07 -15.94 -5.73
CA ILE A 48 21.24 -14.88 -5.15
C ILE A 48 20.72 -13.94 -6.25
N GLY A 49 19.42 -13.64 -6.20
CA GLY A 49 18.78 -12.82 -7.22
C GLY A 49 19.20 -11.35 -7.25
N TYR A 50 19.64 -10.83 -6.10
CA TYR A 50 19.86 -9.41 -5.81
C TYR A 50 21.34 -9.04 -5.88
N HIS A 51 21.64 -7.80 -6.26
CA HIS A 51 23.01 -7.28 -6.26
C HIS A 51 23.44 -6.80 -4.88
N PHE A 52 22.51 -6.20 -4.14
CA PHE A 52 22.78 -5.67 -2.81
C PHE A 52 21.75 -6.19 -1.81
N PHE A 53 22.22 -6.52 -0.61
CA PHE A 53 21.40 -6.87 0.54
C PHE A 53 21.71 -5.92 1.70
N ILE A 54 20.69 -5.29 2.28
CA ILE A 54 20.82 -4.36 3.41
C ILE A 54 20.22 -5.02 4.67
N SER A 55 21.09 -5.38 5.61
CA SER A 55 20.74 -6.01 6.90
C SER A 55 20.06 -5.02 7.85
N LYS A 56 19.47 -5.51 8.95
CA LYS A 56 18.75 -4.67 9.94
C LYS A 56 19.61 -3.57 10.59
N ASN A 57 20.92 -3.77 10.70
CA ASN A 57 21.86 -2.76 11.22
C ASN A 57 22.34 -1.76 10.15
N GLY A 58 21.88 -1.88 8.90
CA GLY A 58 22.22 -0.98 7.80
C GLY A 58 23.47 -1.39 7.01
N ASP A 59 24.12 -2.51 7.32
CA ASP A 59 25.26 -2.97 6.52
C ASP A 59 24.81 -3.32 5.10
N ILE A 60 25.57 -2.85 4.10
CA ILE A 60 25.34 -3.16 2.69
C ILE A 60 26.27 -4.31 2.32
N HIS A 61 25.67 -5.43 1.94
CA HIS A 61 26.38 -6.61 1.48
C HIS A 61 26.19 -6.79 -0.02
N GLU A 62 27.27 -7.12 -0.71
CA GLU A 62 27.22 -7.53 -2.11
C GLU A 62 26.67 -8.96 -2.24
N GLY A 63 25.84 -9.17 -3.25
CA GLY A 63 25.27 -10.46 -3.63
C GLY A 63 25.73 -10.86 -5.02
N ARG A 64 24.80 -10.93 -5.97
CA ARG A 64 25.11 -11.17 -7.38
C ARG A 64 25.97 -10.03 -7.90
N SER A 65 27.01 -10.37 -8.66
CA SER A 65 27.87 -9.41 -9.35
C SER A 65 27.05 -8.34 -10.08
N ILE A 66 27.39 -7.07 -9.88
CA ILE A 66 26.74 -5.92 -10.52
C ILE A 66 26.87 -5.93 -12.05
N GLU A 67 27.86 -6.67 -12.59
CA GLU A 67 28.04 -6.88 -14.04
C GLU A 67 27.05 -7.91 -14.62
N LYS A 68 26.37 -8.70 -13.80
CA LYS A 68 25.35 -9.64 -14.25
C LYS A 68 23.96 -8.99 -14.21
N VAL A 69 23.05 -9.49 -15.04
CA VAL A 69 21.62 -9.16 -14.96
C VAL A 69 21.03 -9.79 -13.67
N PRO A 70 20.21 -9.07 -12.88
CA PRO A 70 19.58 -9.65 -11.69
C PRO A 70 18.57 -10.75 -12.04
N ALA A 71 18.11 -11.45 -11.03
CA ALA A 71 17.02 -12.42 -11.13
C ALA A 71 16.09 -12.14 -9.94
N ALA A 72 15.48 -10.97 -9.95
CA ALA A 72 14.77 -10.42 -8.79
C ALA A 72 13.31 -10.09 -9.11
N GLN A 73 13.05 -9.64 -10.34
CA GLN A 73 11.73 -9.34 -10.85
C GLN A 73 11.56 -9.99 -12.22
N LYS A 74 10.55 -10.82 -12.40
CA LYS A 74 10.43 -11.63 -13.62
C LYS A 74 9.98 -10.70 -14.76
N GLY A 75 10.70 -10.70 -15.89
CA GLY A 75 10.34 -9.95 -17.09
C GLY A 75 10.93 -8.54 -17.21
N HIS A 76 11.50 -7.95 -16.15
CA HIS A 76 12.10 -6.60 -16.22
C HIS A 76 13.57 -6.55 -15.78
N ASN A 77 14.26 -7.69 -15.57
CA ASN A 77 15.60 -7.73 -14.99
C ASN A 77 16.66 -6.99 -15.83
N THR A 78 16.58 -7.09 -17.16
CA THR A 78 17.53 -6.45 -18.07
C THR A 78 17.57 -4.94 -17.86
N GLY A 79 18.78 -4.37 -17.78
CA GLY A 79 18.95 -2.93 -17.55
C GLY A 79 18.62 -2.46 -16.12
N SER A 80 18.51 -3.37 -15.15
CA SER A 80 18.20 -3.03 -13.76
C SER A 80 19.31 -3.40 -12.75
N ILE A 81 19.32 -2.69 -11.63
CA ILE A 81 19.96 -3.08 -10.37
C ILE A 81 18.86 -3.52 -9.40
N ALA A 82 19.17 -4.40 -8.46
CA ALA A 82 18.20 -4.99 -7.54
C ALA A 82 18.77 -4.93 -6.12
N ILE A 83 18.09 -4.21 -5.24
CA ILE A 83 18.48 -3.99 -3.85
C ILE A 83 17.41 -4.64 -2.96
N CYS A 84 17.82 -5.53 -2.06
CA CYS A 84 16.94 -6.18 -1.11
C CYS A 84 17.22 -5.70 0.31
N LEU A 85 16.19 -5.22 1.01
CA LEU A 85 16.29 -4.94 2.44
C LEU A 85 15.83 -6.17 3.24
N HIS A 86 16.46 -6.42 4.38
CA HIS A 86 15.95 -7.38 5.36
C HIS A 86 14.62 -6.90 5.95
N GLY A 87 13.52 -7.57 5.60
CA GLY A 87 12.27 -7.38 6.33
C GLY A 87 11.04 -7.99 5.68
N LEU A 88 9.94 -8.01 6.44
CA LEU A 88 8.60 -8.34 5.97
C LEU A 88 7.53 -7.44 6.60
N ASP A 89 7.64 -7.19 7.91
CA ASP A 89 6.79 -6.27 8.64
C ASP A 89 7.35 -4.85 8.48
N VAL A 90 6.53 -3.96 7.96
CA VAL A 90 6.88 -2.55 7.70
C VAL A 90 7.36 -1.85 8.98
N ALA A 91 6.77 -2.19 10.14
CA ALA A 91 7.11 -1.60 11.43
C ALA A 91 8.48 -2.05 11.96
N LYS A 92 9.09 -3.09 11.35
CA LYS A 92 10.40 -3.64 11.76
C LYS A 92 11.54 -3.17 10.87
N PHE A 93 11.31 -2.29 9.90
CA PHE A 93 12.39 -1.65 9.15
C PHE A 93 13.07 -0.57 10.02
N THR A 94 14.40 -0.48 9.93
CA THR A 94 15.18 0.39 10.81
C THR A 94 15.60 1.68 10.11
N GLU A 95 15.91 2.72 10.91
CA GLU A 95 16.50 3.95 10.39
C GLU A 95 17.85 3.70 9.72
N ALA A 96 18.66 2.77 10.25
CA ALA A 96 19.93 2.38 9.66
C ALA A 96 19.75 1.78 8.27
N GLN A 97 18.75 0.90 8.06
CA GLN A 97 18.43 0.35 6.75
C GLN A 97 18.07 1.43 5.74
N PHE A 98 17.17 2.34 6.12
CA PHE A 98 16.72 3.41 5.22
C PHE A 98 17.82 4.44 4.95
N SER A 99 18.72 4.67 5.91
CA SER A 99 19.89 5.56 5.74
C SER A 99 20.87 4.99 4.73
N SER A 100 21.18 3.69 4.86
CA SER A 100 22.03 2.98 3.90
C SER A 100 21.39 2.87 2.53
N LEU A 101 20.08 2.62 2.46
CA LEU A 101 19.33 2.62 1.20
C LEU A 101 19.40 3.98 0.51
N LYS A 102 19.12 5.08 1.22
CA LYS A 102 19.24 6.44 0.69
C LYS A 102 20.65 6.70 0.17
N SER A 103 21.67 6.40 0.98
CA SER A 103 23.08 6.59 0.60
C SER A 103 23.43 5.83 -0.68
N LEU A 104 23.10 4.54 -0.74
CA LEU A 104 23.36 3.70 -1.91
C LEU A 104 22.63 4.21 -3.15
N CYS A 105 21.35 4.56 -3.05
CA CYS A 105 20.57 5.10 -4.17
C CYS A 105 21.13 6.43 -4.67
N SER A 106 21.55 7.33 -3.78
CA SER A 106 22.19 8.61 -4.16
C SER A 106 23.54 8.40 -4.86
N GLN A 107 24.35 7.44 -4.40
CA GLN A 107 25.60 7.07 -5.07
C GLN A 107 25.34 6.48 -6.46
N ILE A 108 24.33 5.60 -6.59
CA ILE A 108 23.91 5.07 -7.89
C ILE A 108 23.49 6.23 -8.80
N GLU A 109 22.56 7.09 -8.40
CA GLU A 109 22.10 8.22 -9.21
C GLU A 109 23.26 9.11 -9.68
N SER A 110 24.15 9.48 -8.76
CA SER A 110 25.31 10.34 -9.04
C SER A 110 26.25 9.73 -10.08
N SER A 111 26.44 8.41 -10.06
CA SER A 111 27.33 7.71 -11.00
C SER A 111 26.81 7.64 -12.45
N TYR A 112 25.53 7.92 -12.69
CA TYR A 112 24.93 7.90 -14.03
C TYR A 112 24.67 9.30 -14.62
N GLY A 113 24.82 10.38 -13.83
CA GLY A 113 24.71 11.76 -14.30
C GLY A 113 23.38 12.06 -15.00
N GLU A 114 23.44 12.70 -16.18
CA GLU A 114 22.25 13.06 -16.97
C GLU A 114 21.39 11.86 -17.40
N LYS A 115 21.97 10.64 -17.45
CA LYS A 115 21.21 9.39 -17.59
C LYS A 115 20.53 9.11 -16.26
N LYS A 116 19.42 9.81 -15.99
CA LYS A 116 18.72 9.65 -14.73
C LYS A 116 18.25 8.19 -14.59
N ILE A 117 18.74 7.50 -13.58
CA ILE A 117 18.21 6.20 -13.14
C ILE A 117 16.78 6.38 -12.64
N VAL A 118 15.92 5.39 -12.86
CA VAL A 118 14.57 5.35 -12.28
C VAL A 118 14.54 4.34 -11.12
N PHE A 119 14.10 4.78 -9.94
CA PHE A 119 13.91 3.92 -8.78
C PHE A 119 12.47 3.40 -8.73
N ARG A 120 12.32 2.08 -8.58
CA ARG A 120 11.03 1.39 -8.60
C ARG A 120 10.91 0.39 -7.47
N GLY A 121 9.68 0.10 -7.07
CA GLY A 121 9.35 -1.04 -6.22
C GLY A 121 9.06 -2.27 -7.06
N HIS A 122 9.36 -3.47 -6.55
CA HIS A 122 8.96 -4.72 -7.23
C HIS A 122 7.43 -4.82 -7.42
N CYS A 123 6.65 -4.16 -6.57
CA CYS A 123 5.19 -4.05 -6.64
C CYS A 123 4.68 -3.37 -7.91
N GLU A 124 5.49 -2.58 -8.60
CA GLU A 124 5.10 -1.91 -9.85
C GLU A 124 5.07 -2.86 -11.05
N VAL A 125 5.76 -4.00 -10.95
CA VAL A 125 5.94 -4.95 -12.06
C VAL A 125 5.51 -6.38 -11.69
N SER A 126 4.91 -6.55 -10.52
CA SER A 126 4.42 -7.82 -10.01
C SER A 126 3.25 -7.58 -9.08
N ALA A 127 2.28 -8.50 -9.03
CA ALA A 127 1.16 -8.48 -8.09
C ALA A 127 1.57 -8.84 -6.64
N LYS A 128 2.65 -8.22 -6.15
CA LYS A 128 3.25 -8.42 -4.82
C LYS A 128 3.38 -7.06 -4.13
N THR A 129 3.37 -7.03 -2.80
CA THR A 129 3.66 -5.81 -2.04
C THR A 129 5.13 -5.48 -1.87
N CYS A 130 6.04 -6.35 -2.32
CA CYS A 130 7.48 -6.10 -2.22
C CYS A 130 7.80 -4.72 -2.83
N PRO A 131 8.45 -3.78 -2.11
CA PRO A 131 9.33 -3.99 -0.97
C PRO A 131 8.71 -3.87 0.42
N VAL A 132 7.38 -3.86 0.55
CA VAL A 132 6.58 -3.77 1.79
C VAL A 132 6.71 -2.47 2.59
N PHE A 133 7.40 -1.47 2.04
CA PHE A 133 7.47 -0.11 2.57
C PHE A 133 7.35 0.91 1.44
N ASP A 134 7.02 2.14 1.80
CA ASP A 134 6.87 3.27 0.88
C ASP A 134 8.24 3.82 0.48
N TYR A 135 8.86 3.12 -0.47
CA TYR A 135 10.16 3.50 -1.00
C TYR A 135 10.17 4.88 -1.68
N LYS A 136 9.03 5.36 -2.16
CA LYS A 136 8.94 6.71 -2.75
C LYS A 136 9.10 7.77 -1.67
N LYS A 137 8.40 7.62 -0.53
CA LYS A 137 8.62 8.49 0.64
C LYS A 137 10.02 8.33 1.19
N VAL A 138 10.51 7.09 1.34
CA VAL A 138 11.87 6.84 1.85
C VAL A 138 12.93 7.48 0.97
N LEU A 139 12.82 7.45 -0.36
CA LEU A 139 13.83 8.01 -1.27
C LEU A 139 13.51 9.42 -1.77
N SER A 140 12.45 10.07 -1.27
CA SER A 140 11.96 11.36 -1.77
C SER A 140 11.76 11.38 -3.30
N LEU A 141 11.09 10.36 -3.85
CA LEU A 141 10.90 10.21 -5.29
C LEU A 141 9.73 11.05 -5.82
N ASP A 142 9.87 11.56 -7.04
CA ASP A 142 8.75 12.06 -7.83
C ASP A 142 7.91 10.91 -8.43
N GLU A 143 6.85 11.27 -9.16
CA GLU A 143 5.97 10.29 -9.82
C GLU A 143 6.67 9.43 -10.87
N ASN A 144 7.79 9.91 -11.42
CA ASN A 144 8.61 9.24 -12.42
C ASN A 144 9.73 8.39 -11.79
N GLY A 145 9.77 8.28 -10.46
CA GLY A 145 10.78 7.52 -9.72
C GLY A 145 12.16 8.17 -9.71
N LYS A 146 12.25 9.50 -9.82
CA LYS A 146 13.48 10.27 -9.69
C LYS A 146 13.64 10.85 -8.30
N ILE A 147 14.85 10.84 -7.75
CA ILE A 147 15.12 11.47 -6.46
C ILE A 147 14.93 12.98 -6.61
N THR A 148 14.19 13.58 -5.68
CA THR A 148 13.98 15.02 -5.62
C THR A 148 14.88 15.63 -4.53
N LYS A 149 15.21 16.92 -4.67
CA LYS A 149 16.00 17.66 -3.67
C LYS A 149 15.22 17.92 -2.36
N THR A 150 13.98 17.45 -2.26
CA THR A 150 13.09 17.71 -1.12
C THR A 150 13.35 16.70 -0.01
N SER A 151 13.93 17.17 1.10
CA SER A 151 14.32 16.33 2.24
C SER A 151 13.14 16.02 3.15
N GLY A 152 12.55 14.83 3.01
CA GLY A 152 11.86 14.16 4.12
C GLY A 152 12.87 13.42 4.99
N THR A 153 12.83 13.58 6.32
CA THR A 153 13.71 12.83 7.23
C THR A 153 13.23 11.39 7.37
N ILE A 154 14.15 10.43 7.54
CA ILE A 154 13.77 9.03 7.79
C ILE A 154 12.98 8.92 9.09
N SER A 155 13.38 9.69 10.10
CA SER A 155 12.70 9.80 11.39
C SER A 155 11.22 10.20 11.25
N SER A 156 10.87 11.16 10.36
CA SER A 156 9.46 11.53 10.15
C SER A 156 8.66 10.42 9.47
N TYR A 157 9.27 9.72 8.51
CA TYR A 157 8.65 8.56 7.86
C TYR A 157 8.37 7.43 8.85
N LEU A 158 9.37 7.02 9.64
CA LEU A 158 9.20 5.97 10.65
C LEU A 158 8.16 6.37 11.70
N SER A 159 8.20 7.62 12.19
CA SER A 159 7.19 8.12 13.13
C SER A 159 5.78 8.07 12.54
N SER A 160 5.62 8.39 11.25
CA SER A 160 4.32 8.33 10.57
C SER A 160 3.77 6.92 10.37
N GLN A 161 4.61 5.88 10.36
CA GLN A 161 4.13 4.49 10.29
C GLN A 161 3.44 4.03 11.59
N PHE A 162 3.86 4.55 12.74
CA PHE A 162 3.29 4.18 14.05
C PHE A 162 2.06 5.03 14.40
N ILE A 163 1.94 6.22 13.81
CA ILE A 163 0.82 7.13 14.01
C ILE A 163 -0.18 6.85 12.89
N PHE A 164 -1.09 5.88 13.04
CA PHE A 164 -2.49 6.07 12.66
C PHE A 164 -3.31 4.79 12.87
N ASN A 165 -4.10 4.79 13.94
CA ASN A 165 -5.22 3.87 14.08
C ASN A 165 -6.30 4.24 13.05
N GLY A 166 -6.29 3.59 11.89
CA GLY A 166 -7.38 3.65 10.92
C GLY A 166 -7.04 4.17 9.52
N ILE A 167 -5.81 4.59 9.24
CA ILE A 167 -5.40 4.86 7.85
C ILE A 167 -5.02 3.54 7.17
N LEU A 168 -5.59 3.27 6.00
CA LEU A 168 -5.10 2.21 5.11
C LEU A 168 -4.47 2.84 3.87
N GLU A 169 -3.21 2.54 3.62
CA GLU A 169 -2.48 2.99 2.43
C GLU A 169 -1.69 1.83 1.81
N LEU A 170 -0.98 2.11 0.72
CA LEU A 170 -0.13 1.14 0.03
C LEU A 170 0.76 0.40 1.03
N PHE A 171 0.88 -0.92 0.84
CA PHE A 171 1.59 -1.88 1.70
C PHE A 171 0.87 -2.32 2.98
N ALA A 172 -0.26 -1.71 3.37
CA ALA A 172 -1.10 -2.21 4.46
C ALA A 172 -1.60 -3.64 4.18
N LYS A 173 -1.80 -4.44 5.23
CA LYS A 173 -2.32 -5.82 5.12
C LYS A 173 -3.30 -6.17 6.23
N GLY A 174 -4.02 -7.28 6.05
CA GLY A 174 -4.85 -7.91 7.08
C GLY A 174 -6.35 -7.69 6.88
N GLN A 175 -7.12 -7.97 7.93
CA GLN A 175 -8.59 -8.02 7.85
C GLN A 175 -9.20 -6.69 7.41
N LYS A 176 -8.72 -5.55 7.93
CA LYS A 176 -9.19 -4.22 7.53
C LYS A 176 -9.01 -3.94 6.03
N VAL A 177 -7.95 -4.48 5.42
CA VAL A 177 -7.73 -4.37 3.98
C VAL A 177 -8.70 -5.26 3.21
N GLN A 178 -9.03 -6.46 3.70
CA GLN A 178 -10.07 -7.30 3.09
C GLN A 178 -11.46 -6.67 3.16
N GLU A 179 -11.77 -5.96 4.26
CA GLU A 179 -13.00 -5.20 4.44
C GLU A 179 -13.06 -4.05 3.42
N LEU A 180 -11.99 -3.26 3.29
CA LEU A 180 -11.84 -2.23 2.26
C LEU A 180 -12.01 -2.82 0.84
N GLN A 181 -11.31 -3.91 0.52
CA GLN A 181 -11.38 -4.55 -0.80
C GLN A 181 -12.79 -5.08 -1.09
N THR A 182 -13.50 -5.57 -0.06
CA THR A 182 -14.91 -5.95 -0.19
C THR A 182 -15.77 -4.73 -0.52
N PHE A 183 -15.60 -3.64 0.22
CA PHE A 183 -16.30 -2.38 -0.03
C PHE A 183 -16.05 -1.86 -1.44
N LEU A 184 -14.80 -1.81 -1.90
CA LEU A 184 -14.42 -1.29 -3.22
C LEU A 184 -15.09 -2.11 -4.33
N ASN A 185 -15.02 -3.44 -4.25
CA ASN A 185 -15.69 -4.32 -5.21
C ASN A 185 -17.22 -4.12 -5.21
N ASP A 186 -17.84 -4.06 -4.04
CA ASP A 186 -19.28 -3.81 -3.88
C ASP A 186 -19.71 -2.44 -4.42
N ALA A 187 -18.83 -1.43 -4.31
CA ALA A 187 -19.02 -0.08 -4.81
C ALA A 187 -18.71 0.08 -6.32
N GLY A 188 -18.24 -0.99 -6.99
CA GLY A 188 -17.94 -0.99 -8.42
C GLY A 188 -16.50 -0.59 -8.79
N PHE A 189 -15.59 -0.59 -7.82
CA PHE A 189 -14.15 -0.32 -8.00
C PHE A 189 -13.36 -1.63 -7.83
N PRO A 190 -13.13 -2.38 -8.92
CA PRO A 190 -12.65 -3.76 -8.83
C PRO A 190 -11.21 -3.85 -8.32
N THR A 191 -10.99 -4.67 -7.30
CA THR A 191 -9.66 -5.05 -6.79
C THR A 191 -9.66 -6.49 -6.25
N LYS A 192 -8.49 -7.12 -6.19
CA LYS A 192 -8.34 -8.45 -5.62
C LYS A 192 -8.57 -8.41 -4.10
N LYS A 193 -9.45 -9.26 -3.56
CA LYS A 193 -9.67 -9.40 -2.11
C LYS A 193 -8.67 -10.38 -1.49
N ASP A 194 -7.40 -9.99 -1.43
CA ASP A 194 -6.31 -10.80 -0.87
C ASP A 194 -5.81 -10.31 0.50
N GLY A 195 -6.42 -9.24 1.04
CA GLY A 195 -6.01 -8.61 2.28
C GLY A 195 -4.70 -7.85 2.16
N VAL A 196 -4.33 -7.47 0.93
CA VAL A 196 -3.08 -6.79 0.63
C VAL A 196 -3.36 -5.48 -0.12
N PHE A 197 -2.98 -4.35 0.48
CA PHE A 197 -3.16 -3.04 -0.10
C PHE A 197 -2.03 -2.79 -1.10
N GLY A 198 -2.13 -3.45 -2.25
CA GLY A 198 -1.23 -3.25 -3.39
C GLY A 198 -1.69 -2.11 -4.32
N GLN A 199 -0.97 -1.94 -5.43
CA GLN A 199 -1.23 -0.88 -6.41
C GLN A 199 -2.66 -0.92 -6.99
N ALA A 200 -3.21 -2.12 -7.24
CA ALA A 200 -4.58 -2.26 -7.72
C ALA A 200 -5.63 -1.77 -6.70
N THR A 201 -5.40 -2.05 -5.41
CA THR A 201 -6.25 -1.54 -4.31
C THR A 201 -6.10 -0.02 -4.22
N GLN A 202 -4.89 0.53 -4.31
CA GLN A 202 -4.65 1.97 -4.32
C GLN A 202 -5.39 2.66 -5.47
N GLN A 203 -5.27 2.16 -6.69
CA GLN A 203 -5.99 2.69 -7.87
C GLN A 203 -7.51 2.64 -7.68
N SER A 204 -8.02 1.57 -7.06
CA SER A 204 -9.45 1.46 -6.74
C SER A 204 -9.88 2.48 -5.69
N VAL A 205 -9.05 2.75 -4.68
CA VAL A 205 -9.28 3.82 -3.69
C VAL A 205 -9.26 5.20 -4.36
N GLU A 206 -8.29 5.48 -5.22
CA GLU A 206 -8.21 6.74 -5.98
C GLU A 206 -9.46 6.93 -6.86
N ALA A 207 -9.88 5.89 -7.58
CA ALA A 207 -11.08 5.93 -8.41
C ALA A 207 -12.34 6.16 -7.56
N TYR A 208 -12.44 5.49 -6.41
CA TYR A 208 -13.50 5.73 -5.44
C TYR A 208 -13.50 7.18 -4.95
N GLN A 209 -12.36 7.70 -4.49
CA GLN A 209 -12.19 9.07 -4.02
C GLN A 209 -12.62 10.10 -5.08
N LYS A 210 -12.22 9.92 -6.35
CA LYS A 210 -12.68 10.76 -7.48
C LYS A 210 -14.20 10.73 -7.61
N SER A 211 -14.81 9.55 -7.51
CA SER A 211 -16.27 9.39 -7.67
C SER A 211 -17.10 10.08 -6.59
N VAL A 212 -16.51 10.30 -5.40
CA VAL A 212 -17.17 10.97 -4.27
C VAL A 212 -16.69 12.41 -4.06
N GLY A 213 -15.89 12.97 -4.97
CA GLY A 213 -15.42 14.35 -4.92
C GLY A 213 -14.30 14.61 -3.90
N LEU A 214 -13.58 13.57 -3.49
CA LEU A 214 -12.39 13.70 -2.65
C LEU A 214 -11.12 13.86 -3.50
N LYS A 215 -10.05 14.37 -2.87
CA LYS A 215 -8.70 14.29 -3.45
C LYS A 215 -8.34 12.82 -3.62
N ALA A 216 -7.90 12.46 -4.82
CA ALA A 216 -7.54 11.09 -5.18
C ALA A 216 -6.08 10.80 -4.80
N ASP A 217 -5.81 10.70 -3.51
CA ASP A 217 -4.47 10.41 -2.98
C ASP A 217 -4.21 8.91 -2.75
N GLY A 218 -5.22 8.06 -2.93
CA GLY A 218 -5.12 6.61 -2.77
C GLY A 218 -4.99 6.16 -1.32
N ILE A 219 -5.21 7.08 -0.36
CA ILE A 219 -5.11 6.84 1.08
C ILE A 219 -6.51 6.78 1.68
N VAL A 220 -6.80 5.69 2.38
CA VAL A 220 -8.04 5.54 3.15
C VAL A 220 -7.86 6.23 4.49
N GLY A 221 -7.92 7.57 4.49
CA GLY A 221 -7.93 8.41 5.68
C GLY A 221 -9.34 8.69 6.21
N PRO A 222 -9.48 9.50 7.29
CA PRO A 222 -10.76 9.79 7.92
C PRO A 222 -11.86 10.27 6.96
N LYS A 223 -11.50 11.10 5.96
CA LYS A 223 -12.45 11.57 4.94
C LYS A 223 -12.90 10.45 4.00
N THR A 224 -11.99 9.57 3.60
CA THR A 224 -12.30 8.40 2.77
C THR A 224 -13.20 7.44 3.55
N LEU A 225 -12.88 7.15 4.82
CA LEU A 225 -13.71 6.33 5.70
C LEU A 225 -15.11 6.93 5.90
N GLU A 226 -15.22 8.24 6.14
CA GLU A 226 -16.52 8.91 6.26
C GLU A 226 -17.35 8.77 4.98
N ALA A 227 -16.72 8.93 3.81
CA ALA A 227 -17.37 8.71 2.53
C ALA A 227 -17.80 7.26 2.35
N MET A 228 -16.94 6.27 2.67
CA MET A 228 -17.26 4.83 2.61
C MET A 228 -18.44 4.49 3.55
N GLY A 229 -18.49 5.17 4.69
CA GLY A 229 -19.55 5.15 5.66
C GLY A 229 -20.85 5.82 5.20
N THR A 230 -20.96 6.38 4.00
CA THR A 230 -22.16 7.08 3.53
C THR A 230 -22.83 6.33 2.37
N LEU A 231 -24.08 5.88 2.57
CA LEU A 231 -24.88 5.22 1.53
C LEU A 231 -25.97 6.16 1.01
N LYS A 232 -26.12 6.27 -0.32
CA LYS A 232 -27.11 7.12 -0.98
C LYS A 232 -27.65 6.46 -2.24
N LYS A 233 -28.65 7.08 -2.88
CA LYS A 233 -29.21 6.61 -4.15
C LYS A 233 -28.09 6.37 -5.18
N GLY A 234 -28.11 5.19 -5.80
CA GLY A 234 -27.09 4.72 -6.74
C GLY A 234 -26.08 3.73 -6.15
N CYS A 235 -25.86 3.72 -4.83
CA CYS A 235 -25.01 2.73 -4.17
C CYS A 235 -25.54 1.31 -4.39
N LYS A 236 -24.63 0.32 -4.43
CA LYS A 236 -24.97 -1.10 -4.54
C LYS A 236 -24.11 -1.95 -3.56
N GLY A 237 -24.43 -3.23 -3.41
CA GLY A 237 -23.61 -4.21 -2.69
C GLY A 237 -24.11 -4.58 -1.28
N ASN A 238 -23.28 -5.28 -0.51
CA ASN A 238 -23.69 -5.88 0.77
C ASN A 238 -23.97 -4.83 1.85
N ALA A 239 -23.28 -3.68 1.81
CA ALA A 239 -23.54 -2.56 2.71
C ALA A 239 -24.96 -2.01 2.53
N VAL A 240 -25.43 -1.91 1.27
CA VAL A 240 -26.81 -1.52 0.97
C VAL A 240 -27.78 -2.62 1.43
N LYS A 241 -27.45 -3.89 1.19
CA LYS A 241 -28.27 -5.02 1.66
C LYS A 241 -28.41 -5.05 3.19
N LEU A 242 -27.35 -4.72 3.93
CA LEU A 242 -27.36 -4.61 5.39
C LEU A 242 -28.21 -3.43 5.86
N LEU A 243 -28.06 -2.26 5.24
CA LEU A 243 -28.92 -1.09 5.47
C LEU A 243 -30.40 -1.44 5.27
N GLN A 244 -30.72 -2.09 4.14
CA GLN A 244 -32.07 -2.50 3.81
C GLN A 244 -32.61 -3.51 4.83
N LYS A 245 -31.83 -4.55 5.20
CA LYS A 245 -32.21 -5.51 6.26
C LYS A 245 -32.49 -4.83 7.60
N GLN A 246 -31.63 -3.90 8.02
CA GLN A 246 -31.82 -3.22 9.30
C GLN A 246 -33.03 -2.27 9.28
N LEU A 247 -33.27 -1.58 8.17
CA LEU A 247 -34.51 -0.84 7.97
C LEU A 247 -35.74 -1.77 8.09
N THR A 248 -35.68 -2.98 7.52
CA THR A 248 -36.74 -3.99 7.70
C THR A 248 -36.92 -4.39 9.16
N VAL A 249 -35.84 -4.62 9.91
CA VAL A 249 -35.89 -4.89 11.37
C VAL A 249 -36.55 -3.74 12.13
N LYS A 250 -36.36 -2.49 11.69
CA LYS A 250 -37.00 -1.29 12.28
C LYS A 250 -38.43 -1.05 11.76
N GLY A 251 -39.01 -1.98 11.01
CA GLY A 251 -40.40 -1.92 10.55
C GLY A 251 -40.61 -1.27 9.16
N TYR A 252 -39.55 -0.92 8.45
CA TYR A 252 -39.65 -0.32 7.11
C TYR A 252 -39.74 -1.39 6.03
N LYS A 253 -40.70 -1.27 5.10
CA LYS A 253 -40.95 -2.28 4.07
C LYS A 253 -40.13 -2.00 2.80
N LEU A 254 -39.10 -2.80 2.58
CA LEU A 254 -38.29 -2.82 1.35
C LEU A 254 -37.61 -4.18 1.15
N LEU A 255 -37.27 -4.50 -0.10
CA LEU A 255 -36.47 -5.67 -0.44
C LEU A 255 -34.99 -5.37 -0.19
N ALA A 256 -34.29 -6.32 0.42
CA ALA A 256 -32.85 -6.24 0.62
C ALA A 256 -32.09 -6.74 -0.63
N ASP A 257 -32.28 -6.07 -1.76
CA ASP A 257 -31.73 -6.43 -3.07
C ASP A 257 -30.29 -5.93 -3.28
N GLY A 258 -29.74 -5.16 -2.32
CA GLY A 258 -28.43 -4.56 -2.41
C GLY A 258 -28.35 -3.41 -3.41
N LYS A 259 -29.47 -2.81 -3.83
CA LYS A 259 -29.51 -1.64 -4.72
C LYS A 259 -30.18 -0.47 -4.01
N PHE A 260 -29.45 0.62 -3.83
CA PHE A 260 -29.98 1.82 -3.21
C PHE A 260 -30.74 2.62 -4.27
N GLY A 261 -31.92 2.13 -4.63
CA GLY A 261 -32.83 2.79 -5.56
C GLY A 261 -33.79 3.77 -4.89
N LEU A 262 -34.78 4.25 -5.65
CA LEU A 262 -35.86 5.12 -5.14
C LEU A 262 -36.59 4.51 -3.93
N GLY A 263 -36.81 3.19 -3.94
CA GLY A 263 -37.44 2.48 -2.82
C GLY A 263 -36.62 2.58 -1.53
N THR A 264 -35.31 2.32 -1.59
CA THR A 264 -34.42 2.44 -0.43
C THR A 264 -34.30 3.89 0.04
N GLU A 265 -34.16 4.84 -0.88
CA GLU A 265 -34.13 6.27 -0.55
C GLU A 265 -35.38 6.72 0.20
N LYS A 266 -36.57 6.31 -0.28
CA LYS A 266 -37.84 6.60 0.39
C LYS A 266 -37.87 6.07 1.82
N GLN A 267 -37.39 4.85 2.06
CA GLN A 267 -37.36 4.28 3.42
C GLN A 267 -36.30 4.94 4.32
N VAL A 268 -35.16 5.35 3.76
CA VAL A 268 -34.16 6.11 4.52
C VAL A 268 -34.74 7.48 4.93
N LYS A 269 -35.40 8.19 4.01
CA LYS A 269 -36.10 9.44 4.31
C LYS A 269 -37.16 9.28 5.40
N ALA A 270 -37.97 8.22 5.31
CA ALA A 270 -38.97 7.90 6.33
C ALA A 270 -38.34 7.58 7.71
N PHE A 271 -37.22 6.85 7.73
CA PHE A 271 -36.45 6.59 8.95
C PHE A 271 -35.85 7.86 9.55
N GLN A 272 -35.30 8.73 8.71
CA GLN A 272 -34.73 10.01 9.16
C GLN A 272 -35.80 10.90 9.77
N LEU A 273 -36.97 11.01 9.13
CA LEU A 273 -38.11 11.80 9.61
C LEU A 273 -38.59 11.30 10.99
N SER A 274 -38.80 9.99 11.15
CA SER A 274 -39.27 9.41 12.42
C SER A 274 -38.27 9.56 13.56
N ASN A 275 -36.98 9.70 13.25
CA ASN A 275 -35.90 9.83 14.22
C ASN A 275 -35.40 11.27 14.41
N LYS A 276 -36.10 12.28 13.87
CA LYS A 276 -35.72 13.71 13.94
C LYS A 276 -34.32 13.99 13.39
N LEU A 277 -33.95 13.27 12.33
CA LEU A 277 -32.71 13.49 11.58
C LEU A 277 -32.99 14.36 10.35
N LYS A 278 -31.91 14.86 9.72
CA LYS A 278 -32.01 15.53 8.42
C LYS A 278 -32.62 14.57 7.40
N ASN A 279 -33.73 14.97 6.76
CA ASN A 279 -34.48 14.16 5.81
C ASN A 279 -33.92 14.28 4.37
N ASP A 280 -32.67 13.87 4.18
CA ASP A 280 -31.95 13.99 2.89
C ASP A 280 -31.90 12.69 2.08
N GLY A 281 -32.36 11.57 2.65
CA GLY A 281 -32.30 10.25 2.01
C GLY A 281 -30.90 9.64 1.96
N ILE A 282 -29.95 10.24 2.69
CA ILE A 282 -28.56 9.79 2.77
C ILE A 282 -28.34 9.07 4.10
N ALA A 283 -27.98 7.79 4.03
CA ALA A 283 -27.55 7.02 5.17
C ALA A 283 -26.07 7.32 5.50
N GLY A 284 -25.81 8.54 5.97
CA GLY A 284 -24.53 8.97 6.55
C GLY A 284 -24.41 8.62 8.04
N LYS A 285 -23.38 9.12 8.71
CA LYS A 285 -23.01 8.79 10.09
C LYS A 285 -24.20 8.80 11.07
N LYS A 286 -24.91 9.94 11.19
CA LYS A 286 -26.04 10.08 12.12
C LYS A 286 -27.19 9.11 11.83
N THR A 287 -27.50 8.90 10.55
CA THR A 287 -28.52 7.93 10.11
C THR A 287 -28.12 6.52 10.52
N LYS A 288 -26.87 6.12 10.27
CA LYS A 288 -26.38 4.78 10.61
C LYS A 288 -26.27 4.55 12.12
N GLU A 289 -25.74 5.50 12.89
CA GLU A 289 -25.67 5.41 14.35
C GLU A 289 -27.06 5.21 14.97
N LYS A 290 -28.08 5.90 14.45
CA LYS A 290 -29.44 5.75 14.93
C LYS A 290 -30.07 4.42 14.50
N LEU A 291 -29.77 3.95 13.29
CA LEU A 291 -30.35 2.74 12.70
C LEU A 291 -29.77 1.45 13.29
N PHE A 292 -28.46 1.44 13.56
CA PHE A 292 -27.71 0.26 14.02
C PHE A 292 -27.24 0.35 15.48
N GLY A 293 -27.22 1.53 16.10
CA GLY A 293 -26.65 1.76 17.43
C GLY A 293 -25.25 2.40 17.39
N ARG A 294 -24.82 3.03 18.50
CA ARG A 294 -23.57 3.83 18.58
C ARG A 294 -22.29 3.05 18.23
N SER A 295 -22.26 1.73 18.42
CA SER A 295 -21.12 0.86 18.12
C SER A 295 -20.98 0.49 16.64
N ALA A 296 -22.00 0.75 15.82
CA ALA A 296 -22.02 0.35 14.40
C ALA A 296 -21.55 1.43 13.42
N GLY A 297 -21.28 2.66 13.90
CA GLY A 297 -20.64 3.72 13.11
C GLY A 297 -19.21 3.37 12.66
N GLN A 298 -18.65 2.26 13.17
CA GLN A 298 -17.35 1.70 12.85
C GLN A 298 -17.40 0.54 11.85
N LEU A 299 -18.58 0.15 11.34
CA LEU A 299 -18.73 -1.06 10.51
C LEU A 299 -18.18 -0.95 9.08
N ILE A 300 -17.53 0.17 8.72
CA ILE A 300 -16.63 0.27 7.56
C ILE A 300 -15.55 1.30 7.89
#